data_AF-A0A4Z2E7T9-F1
#
_entry.id   AF-A0A4Z2E7T9-F1
#
_cell.length_a   1.000
_cell.length_b   1.000
_cell.length_c   1.000
_cell.angle_alpha   90.00
_cell.angle_beta   90.00
_cell.angle_gamma   90.00
#
_symmetry.space_group_name_H-M   'P 1'
#
loop_
_entity.id
_entity.type
_entity.pdbx_description
1 polymer ?
#
loop_
_entity_poly.entity_id
_entity_poly.type
_entity_poly.pdbx_seq_one_letter_code
_entity_poly.pdbx_strand_id
1 'polypeptide(L)'
;MEDVYLCDDVTLCDLMEDVYLFGGTTPTEDGTATPSNEIHKLNISRMKWKVPLYVGLPPARRRGHGAFILHSHLYVFGGQNEEEELNDLKVMKLINPSERQPGASLTCSIIIIIIIIIIIIIITTCIIINIIIIILLLFLLLLLLLLLLLLLLLLLLLLLLFID
;
A
#
# COMPACT_ATOMS: atom_id res chain seq x y z
N MET A 1 10.05 1.62 1.18
CA MET A 1 11.43 2.15 1.28
C MET A 1 11.77 1.94 2.74
N GLU A 2 12.63 0.97 3.04
CA GLU A 2 13.05 0.64 4.42
C GLU A 2 14.32 1.46 4.66
N ASP A 3 14.19 2.59 5.36
CA ASP A 3 15.30 3.51 5.58
C ASP A 3 16.04 3.14 6.87
N VAL A 4 17.38 3.02 6.76
CA VAL A 4 18.28 2.72 7.87
C VAL A 4 19.02 4.00 8.23
N TYR A 5 18.89 4.44 9.48
CA TYR A 5 19.61 5.61 9.99
C TYR A 5 20.61 5.17 11.05
N LEU A 6 21.87 5.57 10.88
CA LEU A 6 22.95 5.38 11.84
C LEU A 6 23.03 6.65 12.71
N CYS A 7 22.66 6.55 13.99
CA CYS A 7 22.80 7.65 14.94
C CYS A 7 23.92 7.28 15.90
N ASP A 8 25.17 7.58 15.50
CA ASP A 8 26.50 7.45 16.14
C ASP A 8 26.83 6.25 17.06
N ASP A 9 25.88 5.70 17.81
CA ASP A 9 26.00 4.47 18.62
C ASP A 9 24.82 3.48 18.43
N VAL A 10 23.68 3.93 17.92
CA VAL A 10 22.43 3.16 17.83
C VAL A 10 21.96 3.09 16.39
N THR A 11 21.49 1.92 15.95
CA THR A 11 20.85 1.78 14.64
C THR A 11 19.33 1.94 14.75
N LEU A 12 18.77 2.80 13.90
CA LEU A 12 17.35 3.03 13.74
C LEU A 12 16.85 2.33 12.47
N CYS A 13 15.82 1.51 12.62
CA CYS A 13 15.15 0.84 11.51
C CYS A 13 13.65 1.16 11.54
N ASP A 14 13.11 1.65 10.42
CA ASP A 14 11.68 1.92 10.27
C ASP A 14 10.93 0.73 9.66
N LEU A 15 9.81 0.35 10.30
CA LEU A 15 8.86 -0.64 9.79
C LEU A 15 7.46 -0.03 9.82
N MET A 16 7.07 0.63 8.73
CA MET A 16 5.75 1.22 8.42
C MET A 16 5.22 2.29 9.42
N GLU A 17 5.10 1.97 10.71
CA GLU A 17 4.60 2.87 11.77
C GLU A 17 5.40 2.76 13.09
N ASP A 18 6.40 1.87 13.10
CA ASP A 18 7.14 1.52 14.30
C ASP A 18 8.64 1.67 14.03
N VAL A 19 9.31 2.43 14.90
CA VAL A 19 10.76 2.63 14.87
C VAL A 19 11.40 1.68 15.86
N TYR A 20 12.41 0.94 15.41
CA TYR A 20 13.20 0.05 16.27
C TYR A 20 14.57 0.65 16.52
N LEU A 21 15.01 0.60 17.78
CA LEU A 21 16.37 0.90 18.20
C LEU A 21 16.98 -0.35 18.82
N PHE A 22 18.21 -0.66 18.42
CA PHE A 22 18.97 -1.77 18.97
C PHE A 22 20.38 -1.31 19.36
N GLY A 23 20.85 -1.76 20.52
CA GLY A 23 22.20 -1.53 21.02
C GLY A 23 22.44 -0.11 21.52
N GLY A 24 23.65 0.40 21.31
CA GLY A 24 24.07 1.71 21.82
C GLY A 24 25.01 1.62 23.00
N THR A 25 25.28 2.79 23.58
CA THR A 25 26.05 2.93 24.81
C THR A 25 25.15 3.41 25.94
N THR A 26 25.19 2.71 27.08
CA THR A 26 24.51 3.14 28.30
C THR A 26 25.51 3.75 29.26
N PRO A 27 25.31 5.01 29.71
CA PRO A 27 26.18 5.63 30.70
C PRO A 27 26.02 4.92 32.04
N THR A 28 27.14 4.63 32.68
CA THR A 28 27.21 4.06 34.04
C THR A 28 27.49 5.18 35.05
N GLU A 29 27.19 4.92 36.33
CA GLU A 29 27.41 5.88 37.43
C GLU A 29 28.89 6.32 37.54
N ASP A 30 29.81 5.48 37.09
CA ASP A 30 31.25 5.74 37.05
C ASP A 30 31.69 6.64 35.87
N GLY A 31 30.75 7.12 35.05
CA GLY A 31 31.02 7.94 33.86
C GLY A 31 31.54 7.13 32.66
N THR A 32 31.55 5.80 32.74
CA THR A 32 31.93 4.93 31.63
C THR A 32 30.71 4.56 30.78
N ALA A 33 30.91 4.30 29.49
CA ALA A 33 29.86 3.95 28.54
C ALA A 33 29.97 2.46 28.18
N THR A 34 28.98 1.66 28.59
CA THR A 34 28.95 0.22 28.32
C THR A 34 28.08 -0.10 27.10
N PRO A 35 28.49 -1.02 26.21
CA PRO A 35 27.64 -1.46 25.11
C PRO A 35 26.36 -2.11 25.62
N SER A 36 25.24 -1.84 24.96
CA SER A 36 23.94 -2.44 25.27
C SER A 36 23.53 -3.48 24.22
N ASN A 37 22.66 -4.42 24.60
CA ASN A 37 21.92 -5.32 23.70
C ASN A 37 20.40 -5.10 23.79
N GLU A 38 19.98 -4.00 24.42
CA GLU A 38 18.56 -3.69 24.54
C GLU A 38 17.97 -3.35 23.18
N ILE A 39 16.70 -3.73 23.03
CA ILE A 39 15.88 -3.39 21.87
C ILE A 39 14.65 -2.62 22.33
N HIS A 40 14.43 -1.48 21.70
CA HIS A 40 13.31 -0.59 21.99
C HIS A 40 12.52 -0.34 20.72
N LYS A 41 11.20 -0.23 20.88
CA LYS A 41 10.26 0.01 19.79
C LYS A 41 9.42 1.25 20.12
N LEU A 42 9.47 2.26 19.26
CA LEU A 42 8.59 3.42 19.32
C LEU A 42 7.45 3.24 18.33
N ASN A 43 6.22 3.20 18.83
CA ASN A 43 5.05 3.33 17.96
C ASN A 43 4.83 4.80 17.65
N ILE A 44 5.05 5.23 16.41
CA ILE A 44 4.95 6.63 15.99
C ILE A 44 3.51 7.12 16.17
N SER A 45 2.52 6.30 15.79
CA SER A 45 1.09 6.63 15.86
C SER A 45 0.61 6.98 17.28
N ARG A 46 1.23 6.41 18.31
CA ARG A 46 0.88 6.64 19.72
C ARG A 46 1.95 7.38 20.51
N MET A 47 3.10 7.66 19.90
CA MET A 47 4.30 8.19 20.56
C MET A 47 4.64 7.47 21.86
N LYS A 48 4.60 6.12 21.83
CA LYS A 48 4.86 5.27 23.01
C LYS A 48 5.98 4.28 22.76
N TRP A 49 6.95 4.29 23.68
CA TRP A 49 8.02 3.32 23.79
C TRP A 49 7.54 2.00 24.37
N LYS A 50 8.00 0.89 23.80
CA LYS A 50 7.73 -0.47 24.25
C LYS A 50 8.95 -1.35 24.00
N VAL A 51 9.08 -2.42 24.77
CA VAL A 51 10.02 -3.50 24.45
C VAL A 51 9.34 -4.43 23.43
N PRO A 52 9.91 -4.63 22.23
CA PRO A 52 9.35 -5.51 21.24
C PRO A 52 9.50 -6.98 21.67
N LEU A 53 8.54 -7.80 21.26
CA LEU A 53 8.65 -9.25 21.38
C LEU A 53 9.49 -9.77 20.22
N TYR A 54 10.32 -10.77 20.45
CA TYR A 54 11.16 -11.39 19.43
C TYR A 54 11.31 -12.89 19.65
N VAL A 55 11.72 -13.61 18.60
CA VAL A 55 12.03 -15.04 18.62
C VAL A 55 13.46 -15.24 18.15
N GLY A 56 14.19 -16.11 18.86
CA GLY A 56 15.57 -16.45 18.59
C GLY A 56 16.51 -15.93 19.68
N LEU A 57 17.81 -16.08 19.43
CA LEU A 57 18.87 -15.59 20.31
C LEU A 57 19.16 -14.12 19.95
N PRO A 58 19.02 -13.18 20.90
CA PRO A 58 19.37 -11.79 20.64
C PRO A 58 20.89 -11.67 20.40
N PRO A 59 21.34 -10.73 19.55
CA PRO A 59 22.75 -10.43 19.40
C PRO A 59 23.36 -9.99 20.73
N ALA A 60 24.65 -10.28 20.93
CA ALA A 60 25.40 -9.80 22.09
C ALA A 60 25.47 -8.27 22.11
N ARG A 61 25.73 -7.72 23.31
CA ARG A 61 25.87 -6.26 23.54
C ARG A 61 26.91 -5.66 22.61
N ARG A 62 26.55 -4.58 21.90
CA ARG A 62 27.41 -3.99 20.87
C ARG A 62 27.05 -2.54 20.56
N ARG A 63 28.06 -1.73 20.24
CA ARG A 63 27.93 -0.36 19.72
C ARG A 63 28.51 -0.25 18.31
N GLY A 64 28.18 0.82 17.59
CA GLY A 64 28.73 1.07 16.24
C GLY A 64 28.47 -0.05 15.24
N HIS A 65 27.41 -0.83 15.44
CA HIS A 65 26.99 -1.90 14.53
C HIS A 65 26.08 -1.33 13.44
N GLY A 66 25.97 -2.02 12.30
CA GLY A 66 24.91 -1.76 11.34
C GLY A 66 23.72 -2.68 11.59
N ALA A 67 22.49 -2.17 11.50
CA ALA A 67 21.29 -2.99 11.54
C ALA A 67 20.25 -2.58 10.50
N PHE A 68 19.44 -3.52 10.04
CA PHE A 68 18.32 -3.26 9.16
C PHE A 68 17.19 -4.26 9.41
N ILE A 69 15.96 -3.86 9.15
CA ILE A 69 14.79 -4.75 9.24
C ILE A 69 14.35 -5.11 7.84
N LEU A 70 14.15 -6.40 7.60
CA LEU A 70 13.60 -6.92 6.35
C LEU A 70 12.66 -8.10 6.65
N HIS A 71 11.41 -8.02 6.17
CA HIS A 71 10.38 -9.05 6.38
C HIS A 71 10.21 -9.46 7.86
N SER A 72 10.12 -8.49 8.77
CA SER A 72 10.00 -8.71 10.23
C SER A 72 11.20 -9.44 10.86
N HIS A 73 12.34 -9.48 10.19
CA HIS A 73 13.61 -9.94 10.74
C HIS A 73 14.56 -8.76 10.88
N LEU A 74 15.11 -8.59 12.08
CA LEU A 74 16.15 -7.61 12.37
C LEU A 74 17.50 -8.27 12.12
N TYR A 75 18.24 -7.74 11.17
CA TYR A 75 19.60 -8.11 10.82
C TYR A 75 20.55 -7.14 11.49
N VAL A 76 21.57 -7.67 12.16
CA VAL A 76 22.58 -6.89 12.87
C VAL A 76 23.94 -7.38 12.42
N PHE A 77 24.75 -6.50 11.87
CA PHE A 77 26.08 -6.79 11.33
C PHE A 77 27.16 -6.02 12.08
N GLY A 78 28.14 -6.78 12.56
CA GLY A 78 29.37 -6.28 13.16
C GLY A 78 29.16 -5.47 14.44
N GLY A 79 29.99 -4.43 14.62
CA GLY A 79 30.03 -3.57 15.80
C GLY A 79 31.18 -3.89 16.74
N GLN A 80 31.15 -3.31 17.93
CA GLN A 80 32.19 -3.52 18.95
C GLN A 80 31.54 -3.82 20.31
N ASN A 81 32.04 -4.82 21.02
CA ASN A 81 31.71 -5.07 22.42
C ASN A 81 32.89 -4.66 23.33
N GLU A 82 32.85 -5.00 24.61
CA GLU A 82 33.92 -4.60 25.56
C GLU A 82 35.24 -5.36 25.33
N GLU A 83 35.20 -6.49 24.63
CA GLU A 83 36.30 -7.45 24.53
C GLU A 83 36.93 -7.46 23.12
N GLU A 84 36.13 -7.27 22.06
CA GLU A 84 36.51 -7.43 20.66
C GLU A 84 35.66 -6.62 19.66
N GLU A 85 36.21 -6.44 18.47
CA GLU A 85 35.45 -6.01 17.28
C GLU A 85 34.75 -7.21 16.65
N LEU A 86 33.45 -7.08 16.46
CA LEU A 86 32.58 -8.10 15.94
C LEU A 86 32.45 -7.93 14.41
N ASN A 87 32.56 -9.04 13.69
CA ASN A 87 32.29 -9.14 12.25
C ASN A 87 31.22 -10.20 11.95
N ASP A 88 30.33 -10.45 12.91
CA ASP A 88 29.25 -11.43 12.81
C ASP A 88 27.97 -10.81 12.23
N LEU A 89 27.21 -11.63 11.50
CA LEU A 89 25.82 -11.32 11.12
C LEU A 89 24.88 -12.08 12.05
N LYS A 90 24.04 -11.37 12.79
CA LYS A 90 23.01 -11.92 13.66
C LYS A 90 21.63 -11.53 13.15
N VAL A 91 20.68 -12.45 13.30
CA VAL A 91 19.30 -12.26 12.85
C VAL A 91 18.38 -12.64 13.99
N MET A 92 17.44 -11.75 14.33
CA MET A 92 16.32 -12.08 15.22
C MET A 92 15.00 -11.83 14.49
N LYS A 93 13.99 -12.64 14.78
CA LYS A 93 12.65 -12.41 14.25
C LYS A 93 11.86 -11.53 15.20
N LEU A 94 11.43 -10.36 14.74
CA LEU A 94 10.58 -9.46 15.50
C LEU A 94 9.13 -9.97 15.43
N ILE A 95 8.49 -10.11 16.58
CA ILE A 95 7.05 -10.33 16.67
C ILE A 95 6.41 -8.96 16.79
N ASN A 96 5.88 -8.44 15.69
CA ASN A 96 5.06 -7.25 15.76
C ASN A 96 3.61 -7.63 16.11
N PRO A 97 3.07 -7.30 17.30
CA PRO A 97 1.65 -7.49 17.57
C PRO A 97 0.76 -6.62 16.66
N SER A 98 1.28 -5.55 16.04
CA SER A 98 0.59 -4.78 15.00
C SER A 98 0.33 -5.63 13.74
N GLU A 99 1.24 -6.55 13.40
CA GLU A 99 1.06 -7.53 12.32
C GLU A 99 0.04 -8.63 12.69
N ARG A 100 -0.33 -8.78 13.97
CA ARG A 100 -1.44 -9.67 14.40
C ARG A 100 -2.83 -9.12 14.05
N GLN A 101 -2.93 -8.20 13.11
CA GLN A 101 -4.18 -7.96 12.39
C GLN A 101 -4.11 -8.58 10.99
N PRO A 102 -4.41 -9.89 10.84
CA PRO A 102 -4.85 -10.44 9.55
C PRO A 102 -6.18 -9.81 9.08
N GLY A 103 -6.79 -8.90 9.86
CA GLY A 103 -8.01 -8.17 9.50
C GLY A 103 -7.81 -7.03 8.50
N ALA A 104 -6.69 -6.31 8.51
CA ALA A 104 -6.49 -5.15 7.62
C ALA A 104 -6.26 -5.57 6.15
N SER A 105 -5.69 -6.75 5.92
CA SER A 105 -5.49 -7.29 4.57
C SER A 105 -6.81 -7.75 3.92
N LEU A 106 -7.70 -8.38 4.70
CA LEU A 106 -8.99 -8.87 4.21
C LEU A 106 -9.99 -7.73 4.01
N THR A 107 -10.04 -6.75 4.91
CA THR A 107 -10.92 -5.58 4.76
C THR A 107 -10.52 -4.72 3.56
N CYS A 108 -9.22 -4.48 3.36
CA CYS A 108 -8.73 -3.81 2.15
C CYS A 108 -9.05 -4.61 0.88
N SER A 109 -8.90 -5.95 0.92
CA SER A 109 -9.26 -6.80 -0.23
C SER A 109 -10.76 -6.74 -0.55
N ILE A 110 -11.62 -6.75 0.47
CA ILE A 110 -13.08 -6.62 0.30
C ILE A 110 -13.45 -5.24 -0.25
N ILE A 111 -12.84 -4.16 0.26
CA ILE A 111 -13.08 -2.80 -0.23
C ILE A 111 -12.68 -2.68 -1.71
N ILE A 112 -11.52 -3.23 -2.10
CA ILE A 112 -11.07 -3.26 -3.50
C ILE A 112 -12.06 -4.04 -4.37
N ILE A 113 -12.53 -5.20 -3.91
CA ILE A 113 -13.55 -6.00 -4.63
C ILE A 113 -14.86 -5.21 -4.79
N ILE A 114 -15.33 -4.53 -3.74
CA ILE A 114 -16.54 -3.69 -3.79
C ILE A 114 -16.36 -2.56 -4.80
N ILE A 115 -15.22 -1.87 -4.79
CA ILE A 115 -14.91 -0.80 -5.75
C ILE A 115 -14.92 -1.34 -7.18
N ILE A 116 -14.30 -2.50 -7.42
CA ILE A 116 -14.29 -3.14 -8.74
C ILE A 116 -15.71 -3.47 -9.19
N ILE A 117 -16.54 -4.05 -8.31
CA ILE A 117 -17.95 -4.35 -8.60
C ILE A 117 -18.72 -3.09 -8.95
N ILE A 118 -18.56 -2.01 -8.18
CA ILE A 118 -19.21 -0.71 -8.44
C ILE A 118 -18.78 -0.16 -9.80
N ILE A 119 -17.48 -0.20 -10.13
CA ILE A 119 -16.96 0.24 -11.43
C ILE A 119 -17.57 -0.58 -12.58
N ILE A 120 -17.63 -1.91 -12.44
CA ILE A 120 -18.25 -2.79 -13.44
C ILE A 120 -19.72 -2.43 -13.63
N ILE A 121 -20.48 -2.22 -12.54
CA ILE A 121 -21.88 -1.82 -12.61
C ILE A 121 -22.02 -0.50 -13.37
N ILE A 122 -21.21 0.52 -13.05
CA ILE A 122 -21.24 1.82 -13.73
C ILE A 122 -20.92 1.67 -15.22
N ILE A 123 -19.89 0.89 -15.59
CA ILE A 123 -19.52 0.68 -16.99
C ILE A 123 -20.66 -0.01 -17.74
N THR A 124 -21.22 -1.07 -17.17
CA THR A 124 -22.31 -1.84 -17.80
C THR A 124 -23.56 -0.99 -17.99
N THR A 125 -23.95 -0.18 -17.01
CA THR A 125 -25.10 0.73 -17.14
C THR A 125 -24.85 1.83 -18.17
N CYS A 126 -23.66 2.42 -18.20
CA CYS A 126 -23.27 3.39 -19.24
C CYS A 126 -23.36 2.80 -20.66
N ILE A 127 -22.87 1.56 -20.86
CA ILE A 127 -22.96 0.87 -22.15
C ILE A 127 -24.42 0.63 -22.55
N ILE A 128 -25.25 0.15 -21.63
CA ILE A 128 -26.68 -0.09 -21.89
C ILE A 128 -27.38 1.21 -22.31
N ILE A 129 -27.16 2.30 -21.58
CA ILE A 129 -27.74 3.61 -21.89
C ILE A 129 -27.29 4.07 -23.28
N ASN A 130 -26.00 3.93 -23.61
CA ASN A 130 -25.47 4.33 -24.91
C ASN A 130 -26.12 3.53 -26.06
N ILE A 131 -26.28 2.21 -25.90
CA ILE A 131 -26.96 1.36 -26.88
C ILE A 131 -28.42 1.79 -27.08
N ILE A 132 -29.14 2.08 -26.00
CA ILE A 132 -30.54 2.55 -26.07
C ILE A 132 -30.63 3.86 -26.86
N ILE A 133 -29.72 4.81 -26.62
CA ILE A 133 -29.66 6.09 -27.34
C ILE A 133 -29.42 5.85 -28.84
N ILE A 134 -28.49 4.97 -29.19
CA ILE A 134 -28.21 4.64 -30.60
C ILE A 134 -29.44 4.04 -31.28
N ILE A 135 -30.12 3.09 -30.63
CA ILE A 135 -31.35 2.48 -31.16
C ILE A 135 -32.44 3.53 -31.38
N LEU A 136 -32.64 4.45 -30.44
CA LEU A 136 -33.64 5.51 -30.55
C LEU A 136 -33.32 6.48 -31.70
N LEU A 137 -32.05 6.85 -31.87
CA LEU A 137 -31.59 7.69 -32.98
C LEU A 137 -31.80 7.01 -34.33
N LEU A 138 -31.49 5.72 -34.45
CA LEU A 138 -31.72 4.94 -35.67
C LEU A 138 -33.22 4.85 -36.00
N PHE A 139 -34.07 4.64 -34.99
CA PHE A 139 -35.52 4.62 -35.18
C PHE A 139 -36.06 5.98 -35.65
N LEU A 140 -35.59 7.08 -35.05
CA LEU A 140 -35.97 8.43 -35.47
C LEU A 140 -35.52 8.73 -36.91
N LEU A 141 -34.30 8.32 -37.27
CA LEU A 141 -33.77 8.47 -38.63
C LEU A 141 -34.62 7.70 -39.65
N LEU A 142 -35.02 6.47 -39.32
CA LEU A 142 -35.90 5.66 -40.17
C LEU A 142 -37.27 6.34 -40.36
N LEU A 143 -37.86 6.90 -39.30
CA LEU A 143 -39.13 7.62 -39.38
C LEU A 143 -39.00 8.87 -40.27
N LEU A 144 -37.91 9.61 -40.16
CA LEU A 144 -37.63 10.78 -40.99
C LEU A 144 -37.46 10.41 -42.48
N LEU A 145 -36.75 9.31 -42.78
CA LEU A 145 -36.60 8.78 -44.13
C LEU A 145 -37.95 8.36 -44.72
N LEU A 146 -38.80 7.69 -43.95
CA LEU A 146 -40.15 7.30 -44.38
C LEU A 146 -41.02 8.53 -44.67
N LEU A 147 -40.96 9.56 -43.82
CA LEU A 147 -41.68 10.82 -44.02
C LEU A 147 -41.21 11.53 -45.30
N LEU A 148 -39.89 11.59 -45.53
CA LEU A 148 -39.32 12.17 -46.74
C LEU A 148 -39.76 11.42 -48.00
N LEU A 149 -39.77 10.08 -47.95
CA LEU A 149 -40.25 9.25 -49.05
C LEU A 149 -41.73 9.50 -49.35
N LEU A 150 -42.58 9.61 -48.30
CA LEU A 150 -43.99 9.93 -48.45
C LEU A 150 -44.19 11.32 -49.07
N LEU A 151 -43.41 12.32 -48.65
CA LEU A 151 -43.45 13.66 -49.21
C LEU A 151 -43.04 13.67 -50.69
N LEU A 152 -41.99 12.92 -51.05
CA LEU A 152 -41.54 12.78 -52.44
C LEU A 152 -42.61 12.10 -53.32
N LEU A 153 -43.26 11.05 -52.80
CA LEU A 153 -44.35 10.37 -53.49
C LEU A 153 -45.55 11.30 -53.71
N LEU A 154 -45.91 12.10 -52.70
CA LEU A 154 -46.97 13.10 -52.79
C LEU A 154 -46.64 14.17 -53.84
N LEU A 155 -45.40 14.65 -53.87
CA LEU A 155 -44.93 15.62 -54.87
C LEU A 155 -45.00 15.02 -56.29
N LEU A 156 -44.60 13.76 -56.46
CA LEU A 156 -44.69 13.06 -57.75
C LEU A 156 -46.15 12.91 -58.21
N LEU A 157 -47.06 12.55 -57.30
CA LEU A 157 -48.49 12.44 -57.61
C LEU A 157 -49.08 13.80 -58.03
N LEU A 158 -48.73 14.87 -57.33
CA LEU A 158 -49.14 16.24 -57.70
C LEU A 158 -48.62 16.62 -59.09
N LEU A 159 -47.34 16.35 -59.39
CA LEU A 159 -46.78 16.61 -60.72
C LEU A 159 -47.53 15.86 -61.83
N LEU A 160 -47.91 14.60 -61.61
CA LEU A 160 -48.71 13.83 -62.57
C LEU A 160 -50.10 14.45 -62.78
N LEU A 161 -50.76 14.92 -61.72
CA LEU A 161 -52.06 15.61 -61.79
C LEU A 161 -52.02 16.95 -62.55
N PHE A 162 -50.85 17.61 -62.65
CA PHE A 162 -50.68 18.88 -63.37
C PHE A 162 -50.16 18.72 -64.80
N ILE A 163 -49.75 17.51 -65.20
CA ILE A 163 -49.23 17.22 -66.56
C ILE A 163 -50.35 16.76 -67.53
N ASP A 164 -51.52 16.37 -67.00
CA ASP A 164 -52.76 16.11 -67.76
C ASP A 164 -53.65 17.38 -67.86
#